data_AF-A0A1H2KJ41-F1
#
_entry.id   AF-A0A1H2KJ41-F1
#
_cell.length_a   1.000
_cell.length_b   1.000
_cell.length_c   1.000
_cell.angle_alpha   90.00
_cell.angle_beta   90.00
_cell.angle_gamma   90.00
#
_symmetry.space_group_name_H-M   'P 1'
#
loop_
_entity.id
_entity.type
_entity.pdbx_description
1 polymer ?
#
loop_
_entity_poly.entity_id
_entity_poly.type
_entity_poly.pdbx_seq_one_letter_code
_entity_poly.pdbx_strand_id
1 'polypeptide(L)'
;MSDTFTAAVVALLLGVLVAAAELVSRYRDDPARAVMSLPAAAYVTVNAAASAAAFGLIRAFEWDFGASGTQKLVTQVLVAGFGSAALFRSSLFNITAGDQVVGVGPSAVLNVILSAADRAVDRQRASFRAQNTTAAMKDVSFERSADSLAVFCFGAMQNASNEEVKAIDDRISILRDSKNSHLPDQVKSYVLGLALATVVGDKVLAEAAAHIKAVTQPLPPPDPDAAETRIIEALMGGPVPTMELQVRAGVDIASFGTLMRDLVTSRVVAISGSGDTELAELVT
;
A
#
# COMPACT_ATOMS: atom_id res chain seq x y z
N MET A 1 -38.08 36.55 -20.72
CA MET A 1 -36.61 36.57 -20.54
C MET A 1 -36.19 35.88 -19.24
N SER A 2 -36.89 36.11 -18.12
CA SER A 2 -36.66 35.42 -16.82
C SER A 2 -36.70 33.89 -16.94
N ASP A 3 -37.73 33.34 -17.59
CA ASP A 3 -37.97 31.89 -17.54
C ASP A 3 -36.96 31.09 -18.36
N THR A 4 -36.48 31.68 -19.46
CA THR A 4 -35.42 31.08 -20.29
C THR A 4 -34.07 31.09 -19.57
N PHE A 5 -33.77 32.17 -18.85
CA PHE A 5 -32.57 32.26 -18.04
C PHE A 5 -32.62 31.26 -16.87
N THR A 6 -33.74 31.20 -16.15
CA THR A 6 -33.97 30.21 -15.08
C THR A 6 -33.82 28.79 -15.62
N ALA A 7 -34.42 28.48 -16.77
CA ALA A 7 -34.29 27.17 -17.42
C ALA A 7 -32.84 26.82 -17.78
N ALA A 8 -32.07 27.79 -18.29
CA ALA A 8 -30.66 27.59 -18.59
C ALA A 8 -29.83 27.31 -17.31
N VAL A 9 -30.12 28.02 -16.22
CA VAL A 9 -29.50 27.75 -14.91
C VAL A 9 -29.86 26.35 -14.41
N VAL A 10 -31.13 25.92 -14.53
CA VAL A 10 -31.54 24.56 -14.14
C VAL A 10 -30.83 23.49 -14.99
N ALA A 11 -30.71 23.70 -16.30
CA ALA A 11 -29.98 22.77 -17.18
C ALA A 11 -28.50 22.67 -16.77
N LEU A 12 -27.86 23.81 -16.46
CA LEU A 12 -26.50 23.85 -15.94
C LEU A 12 -26.37 23.06 -14.63
N LEU A 13 -27.28 23.28 -13.68
CA LEU A 13 -27.29 22.57 -12.39
C LEU A 13 -27.51 21.06 -12.56
N LEU A 14 -28.30 20.63 -13.54
CA LEU A 14 -28.42 19.20 -13.87
C LEU A 14 -27.09 18.62 -14.37
N GLY A 15 -26.37 19.34 -15.22
CA GLY A 15 -25.02 18.96 -15.67
C GLY A 15 -24.03 18.81 -14.49
N VAL A 16 -24.05 19.77 -13.56
CA VAL A 16 -23.26 19.70 -12.30
C VAL A 16 -23.64 18.46 -11.49
N LEU A 17 -24.93 18.22 -11.29
CA LEU A 17 -25.42 17.11 -10.48
C LEU A 17 -25.04 15.75 -11.07
N VAL A 18 -25.17 15.57 -12.38
CA VAL A 18 -24.78 14.33 -13.06
C VAL A 18 -23.28 14.09 -12.95
N ALA A 19 -22.46 15.13 -13.15
CA ALA A 19 -21.01 15.03 -13.02
C ALA A 19 -20.57 14.70 -11.58
N ALA A 20 -21.18 15.36 -10.58
CA ALA A 20 -20.91 15.10 -9.18
C ALA A 20 -21.29 13.67 -8.79
N ALA A 21 -22.47 13.18 -9.21
CA ALA A 21 -22.91 11.81 -8.95
C ALA A 21 -21.94 10.77 -9.54
N GLU A 22 -21.40 11.04 -10.73
CA GLU A 22 -20.40 10.18 -11.36
C GLU A 22 -19.07 10.18 -10.61
N LEU A 23 -18.56 11.34 -10.20
CA LEU A 23 -17.33 11.44 -9.41
C LEU A 23 -17.47 10.71 -8.07
N VAL A 24 -18.58 10.91 -7.36
CA VAL A 24 -18.85 10.23 -6.07
C VAL A 24 -18.90 8.71 -6.24
N SER A 25 -19.54 8.23 -7.33
CA SER A 25 -19.58 6.80 -7.64
C SER A 25 -18.21 6.22 -7.96
N ARG A 26 -17.34 7.01 -8.60
CA ARG A 26 -15.97 6.62 -9.00
C ARG A 26 -15.01 6.55 -7.81
N TYR A 27 -15.12 7.45 -6.84
CA TYR A 27 -14.17 7.59 -5.73
C TYR A 27 -14.79 7.25 -4.36
N ARG A 28 -15.37 6.05 -4.22
CA ARG A 28 -16.13 5.63 -3.04
C ARG A 28 -15.38 5.74 -1.71
N ASP A 29 -14.07 5.50 -1.73
CA ASP A 29 -13.28 5.44 -0.49
C ASP A 29 -12.82 6.82 0.04
N ASP A 30 -12.89 7.87 -0.80
CA ASP A 30 -12.61 9.27 -0.37
C ASP A 30 -13.31 10.28 -1.32
N PRO A 31 -14.65 10.31 -1.33
CA PRO A 31 -15.41 11.07 -2.32
C PRO A 31 -15.24 12.58 -2.13
N ALA A 32 -15.07 13.04 -0.89
CA ALA A 32 -14.92 14.46 -0.58
C ALA A 32 -13.62 15.04 -1.16
N ARG A 33 -12.47 14.38 -0.96
CA ARG A 33 -11.20 14.89 -1.49
C ARG A 33 -11.11 14.75 -3.00
N ALA A 34 -11.75 13.72 -3.58
CA ALA A 34 -11.74 13.53 -5.02
C ALA A 34 -12.50 14.62 -5.78
N VAL A 35 -13.67 15.04 -5.25
CA VAL A 35 -14.50 16.09 -5.86
C VAL A 35 -13.87 17.49 -5.74
N MET A 36 -13.00 17.70 -4.74
CA MET A 36 -12.33 18.99 -4.52
C MET A 36 -11.04 19.19 -5.35
N SER A 37 -10.67 18.23 -6.19
CA SER A 37 -9.48 18.36 -7.04
C SER A 37 -9.71 19.30 -8.24
N LEU A 38 -8.66 19.97 -8.72
CA LEU A 38 -8.75 20.85 -9.89
C LEU A 38 -9.27 20.12 -11.16
N PRO A 39 -8.85 18.89 -11.47
CA PRO A 39 -9.41 18.15 -12.59
C PRO A 39 -10.88 17.77 -12.38
N ALA A 40 -11.31 17.47 -11.15
CA ALA A 40 -12.73 17.25 -10.83
C ALA A 40 -13.56 18.54 -11.03
N ALA A 41 -13.03 19.70 -10.65
CA ALA A 41 -13.66 20.99 -10.94
C ALA A 41 -13.78 21.26 -12.45
N ALA A 42 -12.74 20.93 -13.22
CA ALA A 42 -12.78 21.01 -14.68
C ALA A 42 -13.84 20.06 -15.26
N TYR A 43 -13.91 18.83 -14.76
CA TYR A 43 -14.91 17.83 -15.16
C TYR A 43 -16.34 18.32 -14.94
N VAL A 44 -16.64 18.84 -13.75
CA VAL A 44 -17.96 19.40 -13.41
C VAL A 44 -18.28 20.59 -14.28
N THR A 45 -17.30 21.47 -14.54
CA THR A 45 -17.47 22.68 -15.35
C THR A 45 -17.79 22.33 -16.81
N VAL A 46 -17.08 21.37 -17.40
CA VAL A 46 -17.34 20.90 -18.77
C VAL A 46 -18.75 20.33 -18.90
N ASN A 47 -19.20 19.53 -17.93
CA ASN A 47 -20.55 18.98 -17.94
C ASN A 47 -21.62 20.06 -17.77
N ALA A 48 -21.41 21.01 -16.86
CA ALA A 48 -22.31 22.13 -16.65
C ALA A 48 -22.45 23.00 -17.91
N ALA A 49 -21.32 23.33 -18.55
CA ALA A 49 -21.26 24.10 -19.78
C ALA A 49 -21.91 23.34 -20.95
N ALA A 50 -21.69 22.03 -21.03
CA ALA A 50 -22.32 21.17 -22.02
C ALA A 50 -23.85 21.15 -21.92
N SER A 51 -24.40 21.02 -20.72
CA SER A 51 -25.85 21.04 -20.51
C SER A 51 -26.44 22.42 -20.85
N ALA A 52 -25.75 23.51 -20.50
CA ALA A 52 -26.18 24.87 -20.88
C ALA A 52 -26.11 25.09 -22.40
N ALA A 53 -25.06 24.62 -23.07
CA ALA A 53 -24.90 24.70 -24.52
C ALA A 53 -25.95 23.87 -25.25
N ALA A 54 -26.24 22.65 -24.77
CA ALA A 54 -27.30 21.81 -25.30
C ALA A 54 -28.67 22.49 -25.19
N PHE A 55 -28.96 23.13 -24.05
CA PHE A 55 -30.17 23.93 -23.89
C PHE A 55 -30.21 25.11 -24.88
N GLY A 56 -29.10 25.84 -25.04
CA GLY A 56 -28.98 26.92 -26.01
C GLY A 56 -29.27 26.46 -27.45
N LEU A 57 -28.73 25.32 -27.87
CA LEU A 57 -28.99 24.73 -29.19
C LEU A 57 -30.45 24.31 -29.35
N ILE A 58 -31.03 23.61 -28.36
CA ILE A 58 -32.45 23.24 -28.32
C ILE A 58 -33.34 24.46 -28.53
N ARG A 59 -33.00 25.59 -27.90
CA ARG A 59 -33.74 26.85 -28.05
C ARG A 59 -33.53 27.49 -29.42
N ALA A 60 -32.30 27.49 -29.94
CA ALA A 60 -31.96 28.08 -31.23
C ALA A 60 -32.60 27.34 -32.42
N PHE A 61 -32.74 26.02 -32.33
CA PHE A 61 -33.37 25.18 -33.35
C PHE A 61 -34.86 24.92 -33.13
N GLU A 62 -35.45 25.53 -32.10
CA GLU A 62 -36.88 25.35 -31.77
C GLU A 62 -37.27 23.87 -31.63
N TRP A 63 -36.44 23.09 -30.93
CA TRP A 63 -36.73 21.69 -30.68
C TRP A 63 -37.75 21.52 -29.55
N ASP A 64 -38.93 21.04 -29.92
CA ASP A 64 -40.09 21.04 -29.02
C ASP A 64 -40.34 19.69 -28.36
N PHE A 65 -39.72 18.62 -28.89
CA PHE A 65 -39.86 17.25 -28.41
C PHE A 65 -41.33 16.81 -28.22
N GLY A 66 -42.23 17.34 -29.05
CA GLY A 66 -43.67 17.04 -28.99
C GLY A 66 -44.42 17.67 -27.79
N ALA A 67 -43.78 18.54 -27.02
CA ALA A 67 -44.37 19.21 -25.86
C ALA A 67 -44.73 20.67 -26.15
N SER A 68 -45.71 21.20 -25.42
CA SER A 68 -46.18 22.59 -25.56
C SER A 68 -46.31 23.29 -24.19
N GLY A 69 -46.45 24.62 -24.20
CA GLY A 69 -46.58 25.42 -22.97
C GLY A 69 -45.43 25.22 -21.98
N THR A 70 -45.75 25.10 -20.68
CA THR A 70 -44.76 24.87 -19.61
C THR A 70 -44.03 23.54 -19.75
N GLN A 71 -44.71 22.51 -20.26
CA GLN A 71 -44.12 21.17 -20.44
C GLN A 71 -42.96 21.21 -21.43
N LYS A 72 -43.05 22.04 -22.48
CA LYS A 72 -41.96 22.26 -23.44
C LYS A 72 -40.67 22.67 -22.73
N LEU A 73 -40.73 23.68 -21.87
CA LEU A 73 -39.55 24.19 -21.17
C LEU A 73 -38.92 23.12 -20.26
N VAL A 74 -39.75 22.39 -19.52
CA VAL A 74 -39.29 21.30 -18.62
C VAL A 74 -38.62 20.19 -19.43
N THR A 75 -39.25 19.73 -20.51
CA THR A 75 -38.68 18.70 -21.40
C THR A 75 -37.36 19.16 -22.00
N GLN A 76 -37.28 20.40 -22.50
CA GLN A 76 -36.05 20.97 -23.06
C GLN A 76 -34.90 20.99 -22.05
N VAL A 77 -35.18 21.36 -20.79
CA VAL A 77 -34.18 21.36 -19.70
C VAL A 77 -33.71 19.95 -19.35
N LEU A 78 -34.63 19.01 -19.23
CA LEU A 78 -34.31 17.60 -18.92
C LEU A 78 -33.49 16.97 -20.04
N VAL A 79 -33.89 17.16 -21.30
CA VAL A 79 -33.15 16.66 -22.47
C VAL A 79 -31.77 17.32 -22.56
N ALA A 80 -31.65 18.62 -22.28
CA ALA A 80 -30.35 19.29 -22.25
C ALA A 80 -29.42 18.71 -21.17
N GLY A 81 -29.91 18.59 -19.94
CA GLY A 81 -29.14 18.09 -18.80
C GLY A 81 -28.70 16.62 -18.99
N PHE A 82 -29.66 15.71 -19.15
CA PHE A 82 -29.37 14.28 -19.25
C PHE A 82 -28.85 13.87 -20.63
N GLY A 83 -29.33 14.51 -21.71
CA GLY A 83 -28.91 14.21 -23.08
C GLY A 83 -27.47 14.62 -23.36
N SER A 84 -27.00 15.75 -22.80
CA SER A 84 -25.58 16.12 -22.90
C SER A 84 -24.68 15.09 -22.20
N ALA A 85 -25.05 14.64 -21.00
CA ALA A 85 -24.33 13.58 -20.30
C ALA A 85 -24.36 12.25 -21.06
N ALA A 86 -25.51 11.86 -21.62
CA ALA A 86 -25.63 10.65 -22.43
C ALA A 86 -24.75 10.70 -23.69
N LEU A 87 -24.73 11.85 -24.38
CA LEU A 87 -23.87 12.08 -25.53
C LEU A 87 -22.40 11.94 -25.15
N PHE A 88 -21.95 12.61 -24.09
CA PHE A 88 -20.55 12.50 -23.65
C PHE A 88 -20.18 11.11 -23.14
N ARG A 89 -21.11 10.31 -22.63
CA ARG A 89 -20.83 8.92 -22.25
C ARG A 89 -20.84 7.95 -23.42
N SER A 90 -21.29 8.38 -24.60
CA SER A 90 -21.30 7.51 -25.77
C SER A 90 -19.90 7.23 -26.30
N SER A 91 -19.71 6.01 -26.81
CA SER A 91 -18.57 5.60 -27.62
C SER A 91 -19.10 5.32 -29.02
N LEU A 92 -18.46 5.89 -30.05
CA LEU A 92 -18.85 5.67 -31.44
C LEU A 92 -18.16 4.43 -32.01
N PHE A 93 -16.94 4.18 -31.58
CA PHE A 93 -16.13 3.03 -31.97
C PHE A 93 -15.33 2.53 -30.77
N ASN A 94 -15.11 1.23 -30.64
CA ASN A 94 -14.20 0.69 -29.63
C ASN A 94 -12.97 0.14 -30.34
N ILE A 95 -11.78 0.60 -29.93
CA ILE A 95 -10.50 0.12 -30.45
C ILE A 95 -9.82 -0.68 -29.34
N THR A 96 -9.38 -1.89 -29.66
CA THR A 96 -8.56 -2.71 -28.75
C THR A 96 -7.09 -2.32 -28.92
N ALA A 97 -6.45 -1.84 -27.87
CA ALA A 97 -5.03 -1.52 -27.82
C ALA A 97 -4.36 -2.34 -26.71
N GLY A 98 -3.66 -3.41 -27.09
CA GLY A 98 -3.18 -4.43 -26.14
C GLY A 98 -4.37 -5.20 -25.54
N ASP A 99 -4.41 -5.32 -24.21
CA ASP A 99 -5.51 -5.98 -23.47
C ASP A 99 -6.62 -5.01 -23.05
N GLN A 100 -6.59 -3.74 -23.51
CA GLN A 100 -7.58 -2.73 -23.15
C GLN A 100 -8.45 -2.32 -24.34
N VAL A 101 -9.75 -2.29 -24.12
CA VAL A 101 -10.73 -1.76 -25.07
C VAL A 101 -10.94 -0.27 -24.76
N VAL A 102 -10.58 0.59 -25.70
CA VAL A 102 -10.70 2.06 -25.59
C VAL A 102 -11.82 2.55 -26.50
N GLY A 103 -12.82 3.20 -25.89
CA GLY A 103 -13.87 3.89 -26.63
C GLY A 103 -13.36 5.17 -27.29
N VAL A 104 -13.58 5.28 -28.60
CA VAL A 104 -13.33 6.46 -29.43
C VAL A 104 -14.67 7.14 -29.69
N GLY A 105 -14.80 8.37 -29.21
CA GLY A 105 -16.02 9.15 -29.30
C GLY A 105 -16.00 10.36 -28.37
N PRO A 106 -17.15 11.00 -28.13
CA PRO A 106 -17.27 12.13 -27.20
C PRO A 106 -16.74 11.82 -25.79
N SER A 107 -16.85 10.56 -25.36
CA SER A 107 -16.32 10.07 -24.08
C SER A 107 -14.81 10.22 -23.93
N ALA A 108 -14.04 10.22 -25.02
CA ALA A 108 -12.60 10.42 -24.96
C ALA A 108 -12.22 11.76 -24.31
N VAL A 109 -12.98 12.83 -24.56
CA VAL A 109 -12.74 14.16 -23.98
C VAL A 109 -12.87 14.11 -22.46
N LEU A 110 -13.96 13.52 -21.97
CA LEU A 110 -14.21 13.38 -20.53
C LEU A 110 -13.19 12.42 -19.87
N ASN A 111 -12.82 11.35 -20.56
CA ASN A 111 -11.86 10.38 -20.06
C ASN A 111 -10.47 10.97 -19.83
N VAL A 112 -10.02 11.93 -20.66
CA VAL A 112 -8.75 12.63 -20.44
C VAL A 112 -8.78 13.42 -19.12
N ILE A 113 -9.89 14.12 -18.86
CA ILE A 113 -10.06 14.91 -17.63
C ILE A 113 -10.17 13.98 -16.42
N LEU A 114 -10.97 12.91 -16.52
CA LEU A 114 -11.14 11.91 -15.46
C LEU A 114 -9.82 11.19 -15.15
N SER A 115 -9.02 10.85 -16.16
CA SER A 115 -7.68 10.28 -15.96
C SER A 115 -6.73 11.25 -15.25
N ALA A 116 -6.86 12.56 -15.51
CA ALA A 116 -6.11 13.57 -14.76
C ALA A 116 -6.60 13.69 -13.31
N ALA A 117 -7.91 13.55 -13.06
CA ALA A 117 -8.49 13.50 -11.72
C ALA A 117 -7.99 12.27 -10.94
N ASP A 118 -8.02 11.09 -11.56
CA ASP A 118 -7.48 9.85 -10.99
C ASP A 118 -6.03 10.05 -10.55
N ARG A 119 -5.17 10.56 -11.45
CA ARG A 119 -3.76 10.85 -11.12
C ARG A 119 -3.57 11.89 -10.03
N ALA A 120 -4.48 12.85 -9.88
CA ALA A 120 -4.41 13.85 -8.81
C ALA A 120 -4.77 13.23 -7.46
N VAL A 121 -5.86 12.45 -7.44
CA VAL A 121 -6.29 11.69 -6.26
C VAL A 121 -5.22 10.68 -5.84
N ASP A 122 -4.65 9.94 -6.79
CA ASP A 122 -3.60 8.97 -6.54
C ASP A 122 -2.35 9.62 -5.95
N ARG A 123 -1.92 10.78 -6.47
CA ARG A 123 -0.78 11.53 -5.91
C ARG A 123 -1.02 11.96 -4.47
N GLN A 124 -2.21 12.45 -4.16
CA GLN A 124 -2.57 12.84 -2.80
C GLN A 124 -2.63 11.62 -1.87
N ARG A 125 -3.26 10.53 -2.32
CA ARG A 125 -3.35 9.26 -1.57
C ARG A 125 -1.98 8.62 -1.37
N ALA A 126 -1.08 8.71 -2.34
CA ALA A 126 0.26 8.14 -2.25
C ALA A 126 1.05 8.71 -1.07
N SER A 127 0.91 10.02 -0.78
CA SER A 127 1.55 10.63 0.38
C SER A 127 1.03 10.06 1.70
N PHE A 128 -0.30 9.92 1.84
CA PHE A 128 -0.91 9.38 3.07
C PHE A 128 -0.57 7.89 3.25
N ARG A 129 -0.66 7.11 2.16
CA ARG A 129 -0.27 5.70 2.15
C ARG A 129 1.20 5.52 2.54
N ALA A 130 2.11 6.30 1.96
CA ALA A 130 3.52 6.24 2.32
C ALA A 130 3.76 6.54 3.80
N GLN A 131 3.10 7.55 4.36
CA GLN A 131 3.20 7.88 5.79
C GLN A 131 2.67 6.77 6.69
N ASN A 132 1.47 6.24 6.41
CA ASN A 132 0.87 5.16 7.19
C ASN A 132 1.70 3.87 7.11
N THR A 133 2.10 3.48 5.91
CA THR A 133 2.90 2.27 5.71
C THR A 133 4.27 2.39 6.38
N THR A 134 4.96 3.52 6.25
CA THR A 134 6.28 3.69 6.90
C THR A 134 6.17 3.66 8.42
N ALA A 135 5.11 4.22 9.00
CA ALA A 135 4.84 4.12 10.43
C ALA A 135 4.54 2.67 10.86
N ALA A 136 3.67 1.97 10.14
CA ALA A 136 3.29 0.59 10.43
C ALA A 136 4.48 -0.39 10.32
N MET A 137 5.30 -0.22 9.28
CA MET A 137 6.41 -1.12 8.94
C MET A 137 7.72 -0.74 9.64
N LYS A 138 7.70 0.24 10.55
CA LYS A 138 8.89 0.72 11.24
C LYS A 138 9.57 -0.41 12.04
N ASP A 139 10.85 -0.63 11.76
CA ASP A 139 11.69 -1.68 12.34
C ASP A 139 11.22 -3.13 12.04
N VAL A 140 10.35 -3.30 11.04
CA VAL A 140 10.05 -4.63 10.47
C VAL A 140 11.15 -4.97 9.48
N SER A 141 11.86 -6.07 9.72
CA SER A 141 12.95 -6.53 8.85
C SER A 141 12.40 -7.29 7.66
N PHE A 142 12.69 -6.86 6.44
CA PHE A 142 12.20 -7.56 5.25
C PHE A 142 12.80 -8.97 5.17
N GLU A 143 14.12 -9.11 5.36
CA GLU A 143 14.80 -10.40 5.25
C GLU A 143 14.26 -11.45 6.23
N ARG A 144 13.78 -11.03 7.41
CA ARG A 144 13.27 -11.95 8.44
C ARG A 144 11.75 -12.11 8.44
N SER A 145 11.03 -11.10 7.99
CA SER A 145 9.59 -11.00 8.23
C SER A 145 8.76 -11.08 6.96
N ALA A 146 9.34 -10.95 5.75
CA ALA A 146 8.56 -10.81 4.52
C ALA A 146 7.53 -11.93 4.30
N ASP A 147 7.94 -13.19 4.35
CA ASP A 147 7.05 -14.33 4.11
C ASP A 147 6.03 -14.47 5.25
N SER A 148 6.48 -14.41 6.51
CA SER A 148 5.60 -14.54 7.67
C SER A 148 4.56 -13.43 7.75
N LEU A 149 4.93 -12.20 7.37
CA LEU A 149 4.01 -11.08 7.30
C LEU A 149 2.99 -11.27 6.20
N ALA A 150 3.39 -11.68 4.99
CA ALA A 150 2.47 -11.94 3.90
C ALA A 150 1.47 -13.06 4.27
N VAL A 151 1.96 -14.17 4.82
CA VAL A 151 1.12 -15.29 5.28
C VAL A 151 0.15 -14.84 6.38
N PHE A 152 0.61 -14.06 7.36
CA PHE A 152 -0.26 -13.56 8.42
C PHE A 152 -1.32 -12.61 7.88
N CYS A 153 -0.95 -11.69 6.99
CA CYS A 153 -1.87 -10.77 6.34
C CYS A 153 -2.95 -11.53 5.55
N PHE A 154 -2.58 -12.54 4.76
CA PHE A 154 -3.57 -13.34 4.02
C PHE A 154 -4.41 -14.23 4.92
N GLY A 155 -3.85 -14.79 6.00
CA GLY A 155 -4.61 -15.56 6.98
C GLY A 155 -5.63 -14.72 7.75
N ALA A 156 -5.36 -13.43 7.95
CA ALA A 156 -6.32 -12.50 8.54
C ALA A 156 -7.46 -12.11 7.57
N MET A 157 -7.25 -12.27 6.26
CA MET A 157 -8.26 -11.99 5.24
C MET A 157 -9.15 -13.21 5.01
N GLN A 158 -10.47 -13.00 4.94
CA GLN A 158 -11.41 -14.09 4.68
C GLN A 158 -11.49 -14.49 3.19
N ASN A 159 -11.06 -13.63 2.26
CA ASN A 159 -11.26 -13.80 0.80
C ASN A 159 -10.11 -13.22 -0.06
N ALA A 160 -8.84 -13.47 0.26
CA ALA A 160 -7.76 -13.08 -0.66
C ALA A 160 -7.81 -13.94 -1.94
N SER A 161 -7.77 -13.31 -3.11
CA SER A 161 -7.74 -14.03 -4.40
C SER A 161 -6.37 -14.65 -4.68
N ASN A 162 -6.34 -15.71 -5.49
CA ASN A 162 -5.08 -16.35 -5.87
C ASN A 162 -4.17 -15.39 -6.66
N GLU A 163 -4.77 -14.48 -7.42
CA GLU A 163 -4.08 -13.43 -8.17
C GLU A 163 -3.38 -12.43 -7.22
N GLU A 164 -4.04 -12.02 -6.14
CA GLU A 164 -3.45 -11.12 -5.13
C GLU A 164 -2.31 -11.78 -4.37
N VAL A 165 -2.49 -13.05 -3.96
CA VAL A 165 -1.43 -13.82 -3.29
C VAL A 165 -0.21 -13.92 -4.19
N LYS A 166 -0.41 -14.33 -5.44
CA LYS A 166 0.67 -14.44 -6.43
C LYS A 166 1.37 -13.10 -6.67
N ALA A 167 0.62 -12.00 -6.77
CA ALA A 167 1.21 -10.68 -6.99
C ALA A 167 2.13 -10.25 -5.84
N ILE A 168 1.79 -10.60 -4.59
CA ILE A 168 2.65 -10.34 -3.43
C ILE A 168 3.87 -11.26 -3.42
N ASP A 169 3.73 -12.55 -3.73
CA ASP A 169 4.85 -13.49 -3.81
C ASP A 169 5.87 -13.08 -4.89
N ASP A 170 5.36 -12.69 -6.06
CA ASP A 170 6.19 -12.15 -7.15
C ASP A 170 6.90 -10.86 -6.69
N ARG A 171 6.23 -10.01 -5.89
CA ARG A 171 6.82 -8.78 -5.34
C ARG A 171 7.93 -9.06 -4.31
N ILE A 172 7.73 -10.03 -3.42
CA ILE A 172 8.77 -10.47 -2.47
C ILE A 172 9.98 -11.00 -3.24
N SER A 173 9.74 -11.83 -4.26
CA SER A 173 10.79 -12.39 -5.12
C SER A 173 11.58 -11.29 -5.83
N ILE A 174 10.92 -10.29 -6.39
CA ILE A 174 11.56 -9.12 -7.00
C ILE A 174 12.43 -8.37 -5.98
N LEU A 175 11.94 -8.14 -4.77
CA LEU A 175 12.69 -7.42 -3.72
C LEU A 175 13.90 -8.22 -3.19
N ARG A 176 13.85 -9.54 -3.27
CA ARG A 176 14.97 -10.45 -2.96
C ARG A 176 15.99 -10.60 -4.08
N ASP A 177 15.61 -10.27 -5.33
CA ASP A 177 16.51 -10.39 -6.47
C ASP A 177 17.85 -9.66 -6.21
N SER A 178 18.95 -10.27 -6.65
CA SER A 178 20.30 -9.71 -6.65
C SER A 178 20.37 -8.25 -7.14
N LYS A 179 19.54 -7.87 -8.12
CA LYS A 179 19.46 -6.49 -8.64
C LYS A 179 19.02 -5.47 -7.59
N ASN A 180 18.27 -5.91 -6.58
CA ASN A 180 17.77 -5.11 -5.48
C ASN A 180 18.52 -5.35 -4.16
N SER A 181 19.62 -6.11 -4.18
CA SER A 181 20.44 -6.39 -3.00
C SER A 181 21.04 -5.13 -2.36
N HIS A 182 21.26 -4.08 -3.16
CA HIS A 182 21.77 -2.80 -2.68
C HIS A 182 20.73 -1.97 -1.90
N LEU A 183 19.44 -2.35 -1.93
CA LEU A 183 18.40 -1.63 -1.21
C LEU A 183 18.48 -1.96 0.28
N PRO A 184 18.42 -0.96 1.19
CA PRO A 184 18.34 -1.21 2.61
C PRO A 184 17.14 -2.11 2.96
N ASP A 185 17.32 -3.02 3.92
CA ASP A 185 16.28 -3.95 4.39
C ASP A 185 14.97 -3.22 4.74
N GLN A 186 15.09 -2.11 5.46
CA GLN A 186 13.95 -1.27 5.84
C GLN A 186 13.21 -0.67 4.62
N VAL A 187 13.92 -0.35 3.53
CA VAL A 187 13.30 0.15 2.30
C VAL A 187 12.52 -0.97 1.61
N LYS A 188 13.08 -2.17 1.53
CA LYS A 188 12.35 -3.35 1.01
C LYS A 188 11.09 -3.62 1.83
N SER A 189 11.18 -3.47 3.15
CA SER A 189 10.07 -3.61 4.09
C SER A 189 8.95 -2.59 3.81
N TYR A 190 9.28 -1.31 3.62
CA TYR A 190 8.30 -0.29 3.23
C TYR A 190 7.63 -0.57 1.89
N VAL A 191 8.40 -1.03 0.89
CA VAL A 191 7.85 -1.36 -0.44
C VAL A 191 6.92 -2.57 -0.37
N LEU A 192 7.27 -3.59 0.41
CA LEU A 192 6.38 -4.73 0.67
C LEU A 192 5.11 -4.29 1.40
N GLY A 193 5.23 -3.44 2.42
CA GLY A 193 4.09 -2.88 3.15
C GLY A 193 3.14 -2.11 2.23
N LEU A 194 3.64 -1.34 1.26
CA LEU A 194 2.79 -0.62 0.31
C LEU A 194 1.98 -1.58 -0.57
N ALA A 195 2.58 -2.71 -0.95
CA ALA A 195 1.91 -3.76 -1.71
C ALA A 195 0.84 -4.45 -0.87
N LEU A 196 1.19 -4.90 0.34
CA LEU A 196 0.27 -5.56 1.28
C LEU A 196 -0.91 -4.66 1.66
N ALA A 197 -0.69 -3.37 1.93
CA ALA A 197 -1.74 -2.40 2.23
C ALA A 197 -2.79 -2.27 1.11
N THR A 198 -2.42 -2.59 -0.15
CA THR A 198 -3.36 -2.57 -1.28
C THR A 198 -4.36 -3.73 -1.20
N VAL A 199 -3.97 -4.84 -0.57
CA VAL A 199 -4.81 -6.04 -0.43
C VAL A 199 -5.56 -6.03 0.90
N VAL A 200 -4.86 -5.77 2.02
CA VAL A 200 -5.43 -5.93 3.38
C VAL A 200 -5.86 -4.61 4.02
N GLY A 201 -5.47 -3.47 3.44
CA GLY A 201 -5.70 -2.14 4.01
C GLY A 201 -4.73 -1.76 5.13
N ASP A 202 -4.67 -0.45 5.43
CA ASP A 202 -3.69 0.12 6.36
C ASP A 202 -3.79 -0.42 7.79
N LYS A 203 -5.02 -0.69 8.28
CA LYS A 203 -5.26 -1.15 9.66
C LYS A 203 -4.74 -2.57 9.88
N VAL A 204 -5.12 -3.49 9.00
CA VAL A 204 -4.69 -4.90 9.08
C VAL A 204 -3.18 -5.00 8.91
N LEU A 205 -2.59 -4.21 8.01
CA LEU A 205 -1.14 -4.15 7.88
C LEU A 205 -0.47 -3.69 9.16
N ALA A 206 -0.97 -2.63 9.80
CA ALA A 206 -0.37 -2.11 11.04
C ALA A 206 -0.42 -3.13 12.18
N GLU A 207 -1.53 -3.82 12.34
CA GLU A 207 -1.68 -4.89 13.34
C GLU A 207 -0.76 -6.08 13.03
N ALA A 208 -0.77 -6.56 11.79
CA ALA A 208 0.09 -7.66 11.35
C ALA A 208 1.59 -7.33 11.53
N ALA A 209 2.01 -6.14 11.14
CA ALA A 209 3.39 -5.67 11.30
C ALA A 209 3.80 -5.62 12.78
N ALA A 210 2.93 -5.16 13.67
CA ALA A 210 3.19 -5.14 15.11
C ALA A 210 3.38 -6.55 15.69
N HIS A 211 2.52 -7.51 15.30
CA HIS A 211 2.63 -8.90 15.74
C HIS A 211 3.90 -9.57 15.22
N ILE A 212 4.20 -9.42 13.92
CA ILE A 212 5.36 -10.03 13.31
C ILE A 212 6.66 -9.43 13.86
N LYS A 213 6.70 -8.12 14.09
CA LYS A 213 7.83 -7.45 14.72
C LYS A 213 8.14 -8.02 16.11
N ALA A 214 7.12 -8.39 16.89
CA ALA A 214 7.33 -8.95 18.22
C ALA A 214 7.98 -10.35 18.17
N VAL A 215 7.69 -11.16 17.16
CA VAL A 215 8.19 -12.54 17.05
C VAL A 215 9.45 -12.70 16.19
N THR A 216 9.77 -11.70 15.36
CA THR A 216 10.95 -11.73 14.45
C THR A 216 12.08 -10.79 14.90
N GLN A 217 11.91 -10.07 16.01
CA GLN A 217 12.99 -9.31 16.61
C GLN A 217 14.17 -10.24 16.96
N PRO A 218 15.43 -9.78 16.77
CA PRO A 218 16.57 -10.59 17.17
C PRO A 218 16.48 -10.78 18.68
N LEU A 219 16.67 -12.03 19.14
CA LEU A 219 16.88 -12.28 20.56
C LEU A 219 17.96 -11.30 21.05
N PRO A 220 17.76 -10.61 22.19
CA PRO A 220 18.84 -9.83 22.76
C PRO A 220 20.07 -10.73 22.89
N PRO A 221 21.29 -10.23 22.58
CA PRO A 221 22.50 -11.02 22.80
C PRO A 221 22.44 -11.57 24.23
N PRO A 222 22.73 -12.87 24.44
CA PRO A 222 22.68 -13.44 25.77
C PRO A 222 23.56 -12.57 26.67
N ASP A 223 23.01 -12.21 27.84
CA ASP A 223 23.70 -11.44 28.87
C ASP A 223 25.12 -12.02 29.05
N PRO A 224 26.19 -11.21 28.92
CA PRO A 224 27.56 -11.66 29.12
C PRO A 224 27.72 -12.45 30.42
N ASP A 225 27.05 -12.00 31.49
CA ASP A 225 27.08 -12.64 32.80
C ASP A 225 26.40 -14.02 32.75
N ALA A 226 25.35 -14.19 31.94
CA ALA A 226 24.70 -15.47 31.71
C ALA A 226 25.55 -16.41 30.84
N ALA A 227 26.37 -15.88 29.92
CA ALA A 227 27.30 -16.68 29.14
C ALA A 227 28.47 -17.18 29.99
N GLU A 228 29.05 -16.33 30.84
CA GLU A 228 30.06 -16.72 31.84
C GLU A 228 29.51 -17.78 32.80
N THR A 229 28.29 -17.58 33.32
CA THR A 229 27.64 -18.54 34.22
C THR A 229 27.49 -19.91 33.57
N ARG A 230 27.08 -19.99 32.29
CA ARG A 230 26.96 -21.27 31.57
C ARG A 230 28.31 -21.96 31.35
N ILE A 231 29.39 -21.20 31.13
CA ILE A 231 30.75 -21.77 31.04
C ILE A 231 31.16 -22.35 32.39
N ILE A 232 30.92 -21.62 33.49
CA ILE A 232 31.22 -22.08 34.86
C ILE A 232 30.41 -23.34 35.19
N GLU A 233 29.09 -23.35 34.92
CA GLU A 233 28.21 -24.51 35.13
C GLU A 233 28.68 -25.74 34.34
N ALA A 234 29.12 -25.56 33.08
CA ALA A 234 29.63 -26.65 32.26
C ALA A 234 30.92 -27.28 32.84
N LEU A 235 31.72 -26.51 33.56
CA LEU A 235 32.96 -26.94 34.22
C LEU A 235 32.76 -27.49 35.64
N MET A 236 31.59 -27.32 36.26
CA MET A 236 31.30 -27.90 37.59
C MET A 236 31.37 -29.45 37.59
N GLY A 237 31.27 -30.08 36.42
CA GLY A 237 31.40 -31.52 36.24
C GLY A 237 32.84 -32.03 36.13
N GLY A 238 33.85 -31.16 36.26
CA GLY A 238 35.27 -31.47 36.09
C GLY A 238 35.87 -30.88 34.81
N PRO A 239 37.16 -31.14 34.53
CA PRO A 239 37.86 -30.58 33.37
C PRO A 239 37.20 -31.00 32.04
N VAL A 240 37.00 -30.03 31.15
CA VAL A 240 36.37 -30.24 29.83
C VAL A 240 37.30 -29.71 28.74
N PRO A 241 37.47 -30.42 27.60
CA PRO A 241 38.19 -29.87 26.45
C PRO A 241 37.61 -28.53 25.99
N THR A 242 38.45 -27.52 25.75
CA THR A 242 38.01 -26.16 25.41
C THR A 242 37.07 -26.11 24.18
N MET A 243 37.31 -26.98 23.20
CA MET A 243 36.48 -27.11 22.00
C MET A 243 35.09 -27.72 22.30
N GLU A 244 35.00 -28.62 23.27
CA GLU A 244 33.72 -29.20 23.73
C GLU A 244 32.98 -28.24 24.65
N LEU A 245 33.71 -27.47 25.45
CA LEU A 245 33.17 -26.50 26.39
C LEU A 245 32.33 -25.42 25.69
N GLN A 246 32.78 -24.91 24.54
CA GLN A 246 32.03 -23.94 23.74
C GLN A 246 30.63 -24.48 23.37
N VAL A 247 30.59 -25.71 22.86
CA VAL A 247 29.35 -26.37 22.43
C VAL A 247 28.46 -26.65 23.64
N ARG A 248 29.05 -27.16 24.73
CA ARG A 248 28.34 -27.52 25.96
C ARG A 248 27.74 -26.31 26.69
N ALA A 249 28.42 -25.18 26.67
CA ALA A 249 27.94 -23.92 27.25
C ALA A 249 26.97 -23.15 26.33
N GLY A 250 26.81 -23.60 25.07
CA GLY A 250 25.93 -22.96 24.10
C GLY A 250 26.36 -21.53 23.76
N VAL A 251 27.67 -21.27 23.71
CA VAL A 251 28.24 -19.95 23.45
C VAL A 251 28.70 -19.83 22.00
N ASP A 252 28.43 -18.69 21.38
CA ASP A 252 28.87 -18.45 20.00
C ASP A 252 30.41 -18.34 19.92
N ILE A 253 30.98 -18.74 18.79
CA ILE A 253 32.44 -18.85 18.64
C ILE A 253 33.15 -17.48 18.68
N ALA A 254 32.45 -16.40 18.30
CA ALA A 254 33.02 -15.06 18.27
C ALA A 254 33.17 -14.48 19.68
N SER A 255 32.22 -14.77 20.57
CA SER A 255 32.24 -14.32 21.97
C SER A 255 33.05 -15.25 22.87
N PHE A 256 33.09 -16.55 22.58
CA PHE A 256 33.73 -17.57 23.43
C PHE A 256 35.20 -17.26 23.74
N GLY A 257 35.99 -16.84 22.75
CA GLY A 257 37.40 -16.52 22.95
C GLY A 257 37.64 -15.31 23.87
N THR A 258 36.74 -14.33 23.86
CA THR A 258 36.81 -13.16 24.74
C THR A 258 36.41 -13.54 26.16
N LEU A 259 35.29 -14.26 26.32
CA LEU A 259 34.80 -14.76 27.61
C LEU A 259 35.81 -15.67 28.32
N MET A 260 36.41 -16.62 27.59
CA MET A 260 37.45 -17.49 28.15
C MET A 260 38.69 -16.70 28.60
N ARG A 261 39.08 -15.67 27.84
CA ARG A 261 40.20 -14.81 28.23
C ARG A 261 39.89 -14.05 29.52
N ASP A 262 38.67 -13.54 29.66
CA ASP A 262 38.24 -12.80 30.86
C ASP A 262 38.15 -13.71 32.08
N LEU A 263 37.61 -14.92 31.93
CA LEU A 263 37.55 -15.96 32.99
C LEU A 263 38.94 -16.46 33.42
N VAL A 264 39.89 -16.57 32.49
CA VAL A 264 41.29 -16.91 32.80
C VAL A 264 42.00 -15.75 33.48
N THR A 265 41.79 -14.52 33.01
CA THR A 265 42.39 -13.31 33.58
C THR A 265 41.90 -13.04 35.01
N SER A 266 40.61 -13.30 35.26
CA SER A 266 39.98 -13.21 36.58
C SER A 266 40.26 -14.41 37.49
N ARG A 267 41.01 -15.42 37.00
CA ARG A 267 41.37 -16.65 37.72
C ARG A 267 40.16 -17.50 38.15
N VAL A 268 39.08 -17.46 37.39
CA VAL A 268 37.93 -18.36 37.59
C VAL A 268 38.16 -19.69 36.90
N VAL A 269 38.78 -19.67 35.72
CA VAL A 269 39.09 -20.86 34.90
C VAL A 269 40.59 -20.96 34.67
N ALA A 270 41.13 -22.17 34.76
CA ALA A 270 42.49 -22.51 34.32
C ALA A 270 42.42 -23.34 33.04
N ILE A 271 43.38 -23.13 32.14
CA ILE A 271 43.57 -23.96 30.96
C ILE A 271 44.88 -24.73 31.13
N SER A 272 44.82 -26.05 30.99
CA SER A 272 45.98 -26.94 31.03
C SER A 272 46.09 -27.74 29.71
N GLY A 273 47.32 -28.09 29.32
CA GLY A 273 47.58 -28.79 28.05
C GLY A 273 48.02 -27.85 26.91
N SER A 274 48.10 -28.39 25.69
CA SER A 274 48.45 -27.62 24.49
C SER A 274 47.79 -28.20 23.24
N GLY A 275 47.21 -27.34 22.40
CA GLY A 275 46.57 -27.73 21.14
C GLY A 275 45.32 -28.57 21.39
N ASP A 276 45.22 -29.74 20.76
CA ASP A 276 44.03 -30.62 20.83
C ASP A 276 43.81 -31.26 22.21
N THR A 277 44.71 -31.02 23.17
CA THR A 277 44.62 -31.51 24.55
C THR A 277 44.35 -30.41 25.57
N GLU A 278 43.95 -29.21 25.13
CA GLU A 278 43.57 -28.11 26.03
C GLU A 278 42.31 -28.45 26.82
N LEU A 279 42.47 -28.57 28.14
CA LEU A 279 41.41 -28.77 29.11
C LEU A 279 41.20 -27.48 29.89
N ALA A 280 39.95 -27.04 29.97
CA ALA A 280 39.52 -25.98 30.86
C ALA A 280 38.97 -26.59 32.15
N GLU A 281 39.30 -26.01 33.30
CA GLU A 281 38.81 -26.42 34.62
C GLU A 281 38.59 -25.21 35.53
N LEU A 282 37.72 -25.35 36.53
CA LEU A 282 37.51 -24.31 37.54
C LEU A 282 38.72 -24.24 38.47
N VAL A 283 39.18 -23.03 38.73
CA VAL A 283 40.21 -22.78 39.74
C VAL A 283 39.55 -22.91 41.12
N THR A 284 39.96 -23.92 41.88
CA THR A 284 39.57 -24.10 43.30
C THR A 284 40.45 -23.30 44.24
#